data_AF-A0A3Q3A3M3-F1
#
_entry.id   AF-A0A3Q3A3M3-F1
#
_cell.length_a   1.000
_cell.length_b   1.000
_cell.length_c   1.000
_cell.angle_alpha   90.00
_cell.angle_beta   90.00
_cell.angle_gamma   90.00
#
_symmetry.space_group_name_H-M   'P 1'
#
loop_
_entity.id
_entity.type
_entity.pdbx_description
1 polymer ?
#
loop_
_entity_poly.entity_id
_entity_poly.type
_entity_poly.pdbx_seq_one_letter_code
_entity_poly.pdbx_strand_id
1 'polypeptide(L)'
;MCEKIKKVNSWLGAVFGDQPVPQFEVSTRTVDILYQLAQSSEARCSDTAHLIGDLKQKTSEYQADAAHLQEVLLQGVGLSCTGLSRPAADYVSALVDNAMVLGARDTSLGSFMPAVNSLTSERLEAEKSNRQLERELRALRKRLGATLVLRGTLQEDVEKTAKSQTVESAKAEERMLNMDFVTAKARELSNSRERSEAQLVSRKMDKSVTHQAIVQLSEVFRPFFFASLSSPWKQKPHICCRGFKRVILFFSLQEVGALKSEIIPLKKKLEPYMDLSPVRWLCSFSHFKKVSSHFLSYLLKDPCICL
;
A
#
# COMPACT_ATOMS: atom_id res chain seq x y z
N MET A 1 3.82 -20.52 30.81
CA MET A 1 2.42 -20.85 31.13
C MET A 1 2.20 -20.95 32.64
N CYS A 2 2.92 -21.85 33.32
CA CYS A 2 2.68 -22.18 34.72
C CYS A 2 2.86 -20.99 35.70
N GLU A 3 3.87 -20.15 35.51
CA GLU A 3 4.09 -18.98 36.38
C GLU A 3 3.01 -17.90 36.24
N LYS A 4 2.54 -17.64 35.02
CA LYS A 4 1.46 -16.67 34.78
C LYS A 4 0.17 -17.09 35.48
N ILE A 5 -0.19 -18.38 35.41
CA ILE A 5 -1.37 -18.94 36.07
C ILE A 5 -1.25 -18.83 37.59
N LYS A 6 -0.07 -19.15 38.16
CA LYS A 6 0.17 -19.00 39.61
C LYS A 6 -0.01 -17.57 40.08
N LYS A 7 0.54 -16.59 39.33
CA LYS A 7 0.39 -15.16 39.66
C LYS A 7 -1.07 -14.72 39.54
N VAL A 8 -1.79 -15.16 38.51
CA VAL A 8 -3.23 -14.87 38.34
C VAL A 8 -4.05 -15.45 39.48
N ASN A 9 -3.84 -16.69 39.88
CA ASN A 9 -4.61 -17.32 40.96
C ASN A 9 -4.32 -16.66 42.32
N SER A 10 -3.06 -16.29 42.60
CA SER A 10 -2.71 -15.53 43.80
C SER A 10 -3.39 -14.16 43.82
N TRP A 11 -3.35 -13.45 42.69
CA TRP A 11 -4.03 -12.16 42.54
C TRP A 11 -5.54 -12.26 42.69
N LEU A 12 -6.20 -13.24 42.05
CA LEU A 12 -7.63 -13.48 42.21
C LEU A 12 -7.97 -13.80 43.67
N GLY A 13 -7.17 -14.63 44.36
CA GLY A 13 -7.34 -14.86 45.79
C GLY A 13 -7.25 -13.59 46.63
N ALA A 14 -6.29 -12.71 46.33
CA ALA A 14 -6.17 -11.42 47.02
C ALA A 14 -7.35 -10.46 46.73
N VAL A 15 -7.88 -10.47 45.50
CA VAL A 15 -9.01 -9.61 45.10
C VAL A 15 -10.34 -10.08 45.71
N PHE A 16 -10.56 -11.39 45.77
CA PHE A 16 -11.80 -11.98 46.31
C PHE A 16 -11.75 -12.22 47.83
N GLY A 17 -10.56 -12.20 48.44
CA GLY A 17 -10.38 -12.40 49.89
C GLY A 17 -10.92 -13.75 50.34
N ASP A 18 -11.92 -13.72 51.22
CA ASP A 18 -12.58 -14.92 51.75
C ASP A 18 -13.66 -15.51 50.82
N GLN A 19 -14.01 -14.82 49.73
CA GLN A 19 -14.99 -15.33 48.77
C GLN A 19 -14.36 -16.34 47.80
N PRO A 20 -15.09 -17.40 47.42
CA PRO A 20 -14.61 -18.35 46.44
C PRO A 20 -14.45 -17.68 45.07
N VAL A 21 -13.27 -17.84 44.47
CA VAL A 21 -12.99 -17.33 43.13
C VAL A 21 -13.95 -17.97 42.11
N PRO A 22 -14.69 -17.18 41.32
CA PRO A 22 -15.59 -17.71 40.30
C PRO A 22 -14.84 -18.60 39.31
N GLN A 23 -15.49 -19.69 38.89
CA GLN A 23 -14.90 -20.59 37.88
C GLN A 23 -14.71 -19.84 36.56
N PHE A 24 -13.52 -19.92 35.99
CA PHE A 24 -13.17 -19.31 34.72
C PHE A 24 -12.49 -20.32 33.80
N GLU A 25 -12.65 -20.12 32.50
CA GLU A 25 -12.03 -20.97 31.49
C GLU A 25 -10.52 -20.70 31.40
N VAL A 26 -9.70 -21.70 31.76
CA VAL A 26 -8.23 -21.61 31.73
C VAL A 26 -7.72 -21.83 30.29
N SER A 27 -8.04 -20.88 29.41
CA SER A 27 -7.47 -20.79 28.06
C SER A 27 -6.22 -19.91 28.05
N THR A 28 -5.30 -20.16 27.12
CA THR A 28 -4.06 -19.37 26.95
C THR A 28 -4.36 -17.87 26.86
N ARG A 29 -5.40 -17.52 26.10
CA ARG A 29 -5.87 -16.14 25.94
C ARG A 29 -6.42 -15.56 27.24
N THR A 30 -7.22 -16.33 27.97
CA THR A 30 -7.84 -15.88 29.23
C THR A 30 -6.78 -15.64 30.30
N VAL A 31 -5.82 -16.55 30.43
CA VAL A 31 -4.69 -16.42 31.38
C VAL A 31 -3.83 -15.21 31.06
N ASP A 32 -3.54 -14.93 29.79
CA ASP A 32 -2.74 -13.76 29.42
C ASP A 32 -3.46 -12.44 29.71
N ILE A 33 -4.77 -12.36 29.44
CA ILE A 33 -5.58 -11.18 29.77
C ILE A 33 -5.63 -10.96 31.29
N LEU A 34 -5.90 -12.00 32.07
CA LEU A 34 -5.94 -11.91 33.53
C LEU A 34 -4.57 -11.57 34.11
N TYR A 35 -3.49 -12.07 33.52
CA TYR A 35 -2.13 -11.76 33.94
C TYR A 35 -1.78 -10.28 33.70
N GLN A 36 -2.16 -9.73 32.55
CA GLN A 36 -2.00 -8.30 32.27
C GLN A 36 -2.85 -7.42 33.21
N LEU A 37 -4.07 -7.87 33.51
CA LEU A 37 -4.95 -7.18 34.46
C LEU A 37 -4.37 -7.20 35.88
N ALA A 38 -3.84 -8.35 36.31
CA ALA A 38 -3.15 -8.49 37.60
C ALA A 38 -1.96 -7.53 37.70
N GLN A 39 -1.05 -7.53 36.71
CA GLN A 39 0.09 -6.61 36.67
C GLN A 39 -0.32 -5.14 36.71
N SER A 40 -1.34 -4.77 35.93
CA SER A 40 -1.84 -3.38 35.87
C SER A 40 -2.47 -2.96 37.19
N SER A 41 -3.21 -3.86 37.84
CA SER A 41 -3.81 -3.58 39.15
C SER A 41 -2.76 -3.47 40.26
N GLU A 42 -1.74 -4.34 40.25
CA GLU A 42 -0.66 -4.35 41.24
C GLU A 42 0.15 -3.05 41.16
N ALA A 43 0.52 -2.61 39.95
CA ALA A 43 1.20 -1.34 39.73
C ALA A 43 0.36 -0.16 40.26
N ARG A 44 -0.92 -0.09 39.89
CA ARG A 44 -1.84 0.96 40.36
C ARG A 44 -2.02 0.96 41.88
N CYS A 45 -2.14 -0.22 42.49
CA CYS A 45 -2.27 -0.35 43.93
C CYS A 45 -0.98 0.07 44.66
N SER A 46 0.19 -0.25 44.09
CA SER A 46 1.48 0.20 44.63
C SER A 46 1.60 1.72 44.62
N ASP A 47 1.31 2.37 43.49
CA ASP A 47 1.37 3.83 43.36
C ASP A 47 0.41 4.52 44.35
N THR A 48 -0.81 3.98 44.48
CA THR A 48 -1.80 4.49 45.43
C THR A 48 -1.32 4.30 46.87
N ALA A 49 -0.72 3.16 47.21
CA ALA A 49 -0.18 2.89 48.53
C ALA A 49 0.99 3.83 48.88
N HIS A 50 1.89 4.11 47.92
CA HIS A 50 2.97 5.08 48.09
C HIS A 50 2.42 6.48 48.36
N LEU A 51 1.44 6.94 47.57
CA LEU A 51 0.80 8.24 47.77
C LEU A 51 0.11 8.33 49.14
N ILE A 52 -0.59 7.28 49.57
CA ILE A 52 -1.20 7.22 50.92
C ILE A 52 -0.13 7.30 52.00
N GLY A 53 0.99 6.60 51.83
CA GLY A 53 2.13 6.63 52.75
C GLY A 53 2.70 8.04 52.90
N ASP A 54 2.96 8.71 51.78
CA ASP A 54 3.47 10.09 51.74
C ASP A 54 2.50 11.07 52.42
N LEU A 55 1.21 11.00 52.10
CA LEU A 55 0.19 11.84 52.73
C LEU A 55 0.07 11.60 54.24
N LYS A 56 0.19 10.35 54.69
CA LYS A 56 0.19 10.02 56.12
C LYS A 56 1.41 10.60 56.83
N GLN A 57 2.60 10.47 56.23
CA GLN A 57 3.82 11.06 56.76
C GLN A 57 3.66 12.59 56.86
N LYS A 58 3.25 13.25 55.79
CA LYS A 58 3.02 14.70 55.76
C LYS A 58 1.98 15.15 56.80
N THR A 59 0.94 14.36 57.02
CA THR A 59 -0.04 14.60 58.09
C THR A 59 0.61 14.53 59.47
N SER A 60 1.47 13.53 59.72
CA SER A 60 2.18 13.41 60.99
C SER A 60 3.19 14.55 61.23
N GLU A 61 3.87 15.01 60.17
CA GLU A 61 4.77 16.16 60.21
C GLU A 61 4.01 17.44 60.57
N TYR A 62 2.90 17.73 59.89
CA TYR A 62 2.07 18.89 60.22
C TYR A 62 1.46 18.81 61.62
N GLN A 63 1.10 17.61 62.10
CA GLN A 63 0.62 17.43 63.46
C GLN A 63 1.72 17.70 64.49
N ALA A 64 2.94 17.23 64.24
CA ALA A 64 4.10 17.50 65.10
C ALA A 64 4.45 19.00 65.13
N ASP A 65 4.44 19.66 63.96
CA ASP A 65 4.66 21.10 63.84
C ASP A 65 3.57 21.89 64.58
N ALA A 66 2.31 21.50 64.43
CA ALA A 66 1.19 22.13 65.14
C ALA A 66 1.34 21.99 66.66
N ALA A 67 1.71 20.79 67.15
CA ALA A 67 1.95 20.54 68.57
C ALA A 67 3.15 21.36 69.08
N HIS A 68 4.22 21.45 68.30
CA HIS A 68 5.40 22.27 68.63
C HIS A 68 5.05 23.75 68.71
N LEU A 69 4.34 24.29 67.72
CA LEU A 69 3.89 25.69 67.73
C LEU A 69 2.95 25.97 68.90
N GLN A 70 2.05 25.03 69.22
CA GLN A 70 1.16 25.13 70.38
C GLN A 70 1.97 25.19 71.69
N GLU A 71 2.97 24.34 71.85
CA GLU A 71 3.86 24.35 73.01
C GLU A 71 4.63 25.68 73.12
N VAL A 72 5.22 26.16 72.02
CA VAL A 72 5.95 27.44 71.98
C VAL A 72 5.04 28.61 72.34
N LEU A 73 3.80 28.64 71.86
CA LEU A 73 2.84 29.70 72.20
C LEU A 73 2.40 29.63 73.67
N LEU A 74 2.14 28.42 74.19
CA LEU A 74 1.69 28.23 75.56
C LEU A 74 2.80 28.51 76.59
N GLN A 75 4.02 28.02 76.36
CA GLN A 75 5.17 28.21 77.26
C GLN A 75 5.93 29.51 77.02
N GLY A 76 6.16 29.91 75.77
CA GLY A 76 7.03 31.04 75.42
C GLY A 76 6.34 32.41 75.49
N VAL A 77 5.03 32.46 75.16
CA VAL A 77 4.24 33.71 75.17
C VAL A 77 3.36 33.82 76.44
N GLY A 78 3.32 32.78 77.27
CA GLY A 78 2.58 32.78 78.54
C GLY A 78 1.05 32.74 78.37
N LEU A 79 0.56 32.32 77.21
CA LEU A 79 -0.87 32.24 76.88
C LEU A 79 -1.55 30.96 77.41
N SER A 80 -0.90 30.23 78.32
CA SER A 80 -1.53 29.11 79.00
C SER A 80 -2.83 29.56 79.68
N CYS A 81 -3.91 28.78 79.54
CA CYS A 81 -5.17 29.01 80.26
C CYS A 81 -4.98 29.07 81.79
N THR A 82 -3.88 28.52 82.31
CA THR A 82 -3.51 28.59 83.73
C THR A 82 -2.61 29.78 84.09
N GLY A 83 -2.00 30.44 83.10
CA GLY A 83 -1.10 31.59 83.27
C GLY A 83 -1.76 32.95 83.04
N LEU A 84 -2.96 32.98 82.44
CA LEU A 84 -3.73 34.20 82.19
C LEU A 84 -4.42 34.71 83.47
N SER A 85 -4.45 36.03 83.65
CA SER A 85 -5.26 36.65 84.70
C SER A 85 -6.75 36.48 84.37
N ARG A 86 -7.62 36.42 85.40
CA ARG A 86 -9.08 36.29 85.22
C ARG A 86 -9.66 37.27 84.18
N PRO A 87 -9.35 38.58 84.21
CA PRO A 87 -9.85 39.52 83.21
C PRO A 87 -9.39 39.18 81.79
N ALA A 88 -8.14 38.76 81.61
CA ALA A 88 -7.63 38.37 80.30
C ALA A 88 -8.32 37.11 79.75
N ALA A 89 -8.58 36.13 80.62
CA ALA A 89 -9.34 34.93 80.25
C ALA A 89 -10.79 35.27 79.89
N ASP A 90 -11.43 36.18 80.61
CA ASP A 90 -12.80 36.63 80.33
C ASP A 90 -12.88 37.38 78.97
N TYR A 91 -11.90 38.23 78.66
CA TYR A 91 -11.82 38.90 77.36
C TYR A 91 -11.59 37.93 76.20
N VAL A 92 -10.71 36.93 76.37
CA VAL A 92 -10.47 35.90 75.35
C VAL A 92 -11.72 35.04 75.14
N SER A 93 -12.43 34.69 76.22
CA SER A 93 -13.68 33.93 76.14
C SER A 93 -14.77 34.72 75.41
N ALA A 94 -14.96 36.00 75.77
CA ALA A 94 -15.89 36.88 75.08
C ALA A 94 -15.52 37.06 73.60
N LEU A 95 -14.22 37.10 73.25
CA LEU A 95 -13.78 37.17 71.86
C LEU A 95 -14.13 35.89 71.08
N VAL A 96 -13.90 34.72 71.68
CA VAL A 96 -14.29 33.42 71.10
C VAL A 96 -15.80 33.37 70.88
N ASP A 97 -16.60 33.76 71.88
CA ASP A 97 -18.06 33.80 71.76
C ASP A 97 -18.52 34.75 70.65
N ASN A 98 -17.92 35.94 70.55
CA ASN A 98 -18.20 36.87 69.46
C ASN A 98 -17.82 36.27 68.09
N ALA A 99 -16.68 35.59 67.98
CA ALA A 99 -16.29 34.93 66.73
C ALA A 99 -17.27 33.81 66.33
N MET A 100 -17.78 33.05 67.31
CA MET A 100 -18.80 32.03 67.10
C MET A 100 -20.14 32.63 66.65
N VAL A 101 -20.61 33.71 67.29
CA VAL A 101 -21.84 34.42 66.93
C VAL A 101 -21.74 35.07 65.54
N LEU A 102 -20.59 35.66 65.21
CA LEU A 102 -20.30 36.23 63.90
C LEU A 102 -20.14 35.17 62.81
N GLY A 103 -20.13 33.88 63.17
CA GLY A 103 -19.96 32.77 62.23
C GLY A 103 -18.60 32.81 61.53
N ALA A 104 -17.56 33.29 62.24
CA ALA A 104 -16.21 33.29 61.72
C ALA A 104 -15.85 31.85 61.33
N ARG A 105 -15.56 31.62 60.04
CA ARG A 105 -15.26 30.28 59.55
C ARG A 105 -14.05 29.72 60.28
N ASP A 106 -14.12 28.44 60.63
CA ASP A 106 -12.93 27.69 60.98
C ASP A 106 -11.90 27.88 59.85
N THR A 107 -10.76 28.47 60.19
CA THR A 107 -9.73 28.83 59.24
C THR A 107 -9.16 27.58 58.55
N SER A 108 -9.22 26.43 59.23
CA SER A 108 -8.83 25.13 58.66
C SER A 108 -9.79 24.69 57.55
N LEU A 109 -11.10 24.76 57.79
CA LEU A 109 -12.13 24.39 56.80
C LEU A 109 -12.21 25.40 55.65
N GLY A 110 -12.00 26.69 55.95
CA GLY A 110 -12.00 27.78 54.98
C GLY A 110 -10.91 27.68 53.93
N SER A 111 -9.74 27.13 54.28
CA SER A 111 -8.62 26.91 53.37
C SER A 111 -8.66 25.54 52.69
N PHE A 112 -9.12 24.50 53.40
CA PHE A 112 -9.22 23.13 52.87
C PHE A 112 -10.22 23.01 51.71
N MET A 113 -11.43 23.54 51.85
CA MET A 113 -12.48 23.38 50.83
C MET A 113 -12.12 24.00 49.46
N PRO A 114 -11.57 25.23 49.37
CA PRO A 114 -11.06 25.77 48.11
C PRO A 114 -9.92 24.96 47.51
N ALA A 115 -8.99 24.45 48.33
CA ALA A 115 -7.90 23.60 47.86
C ALA A 115 -8.41 22.29 47.25
N VAL A 116 -9.35 21.62 47.92
CA VAL A 116 -10.02 20.42 47.39
C VAL A 116 -10.73 20.72 46.07
N ASN A 117 -11.44 21.85 45.97
CA ASN A 117 -12.13 22.24 44.74
C ASN A 117 -11.15 22.54 43.59
N SER A 118 -10.01 23.20 43.88
CA SER A 118 -8.97 23.45 42.88
C SER A 118 -8.39 22.14 42.35
N LEU A 119 -7.97 21.25 43.25
CA LEU A 119 -7.41 19.94 42.88
C LEU A 119 -8.42 19.08 42.12
N THR A 120 -9.70 19.12 42.50
CA THR A 120 -10.77 18.40 41.80
C THR A 120 -10.98 18.94 40.38
N SER A 121 -10.90 20.27 40.21
CA SER A 121 -11.03 20.92 38.90
C SER A 121 -9.84 20.58 37.99
N GLU A 122 -8.61 20.66 38.52
CA GLU A 122 -7.40 20.28 37.80
C GLU A 122 -7.42 18.81 37.37
N ARG A 123 -7.87 17.91 38.26
CA ARG A 123 -8.07 16.49 37.93
C ARG A 123 -9.05 16.31 36.78
N LEU A 124 -10.19 17.02 36.79
CA LEU A 124 -11.21 16.89 35.75
C LEU A 124 -10.69 17.33 34.37
N GLU A 125 -9.94 18.44 34.31
CA GLU A 125 -9.32 18.91 33.06
C GLU A 125 -8.22 17.95 32.58
N ALA A 126 -7.42 17.38 33.50
CA ALA A 126 -6.46 16.33 33.18
C ALA A 126 -7.16 15.06 32.63
N GLU A 127 -8.28 14.63 33.22
CA GLU A 127 -9.07 13.49 32.71
C GLU A 127 -9.65 13.78 31.31
N LYS A 128 -10.13 15.00 31.07
CA LYS A 128 -10.69 15.42 29.77
C LYS A 128 -9.63 15.41 28.67
N SER A 129 -8.45 15.98 28.93
CA SER A 129 -7.33 15.95 28.00
C SER A 129 -6.82 14.53 27.74
N ASN A 130 -6.75 13.68 28.76
CA ASN A 130 -6.37 12.27 28.59
C ASN A 130 -7.37 11.51 27.70
N ARG A 131 -8.68 11.70 27.90
CA ARG A 131 -9.72 11.14 27.03
C ARG A 131 -9.58 11.62 25.58
N GLN A 132 -9.15 12.87 25.36
CA GLN A 132 -8.90 13.40 24.02
C GLN A 132 -7.70 12.72 23.36
N LEU A 133 -6.57 12.62 24.05
CA LEU A 133 -5.37 11.94 23.57
C LEU A 133 -5.65 10.47 23.23
N GLU A 134 -6.44 9.77 24.03
CA GLU A 134 -6.84 8.40 23.72
C GLU A 134 -7.65 8.29 22.41
N ARG A 135 -8.52 9.26 22.10
CA ARG A 135 -9.26 9.27 20.82
C ARG A 135 -8.31 9.47 19.65
N GLU A 136 -7.36 10.38 19.78
CA GLU A 136 -6.35 10.65 18.76
C GLU A 136 -5.43 9.45 18.53
N LEU A 137 -4.96 8.79 19.60
CA LEU A 137 -4.19 7.55 19.51
C LEU A 137 -4.98 6.44 18.79
N ARG A 138 -6.28 6.28 19.10
CA ARG A 138 -7.14 5.32 18.39
C ARG A 138 -7.27 5.67 16.90
N ALA A 139 -7.41 6.95 16.55
CA ALA A 139 -7.49 7.40 15.16
C ALA A 139 -6.18 7.17 14.41
N LEU A 140 -5.03 7.49 15.02
CA LEU A 140 -3.70 7.25 14.47
C LEU A 140 -3.44 5.76 14.26
N ARG A 141 -3.82 4.91 15.21
CA ARG A 141 -3.69 3.46 15.08
C ARG A 141 -4.49 2.89 13.91
N LYS A 142 -5.72 3.38 13.68
CA LYS A 142 -6.54 3.01 12.52
C LYS A 142 -5.89 3.44 11.20
N ARG A 143 -5.39 4.68 11.14
CA ARG A 143 -4.68 5.20 9.96
C ARG A 143 -3.42 4.40 9.65
N LEU A 144 -2.61 4.10 10.67
CA LEU A 144 -1.41 3.28 10.52
C LEU A 144 -1.75 1.88 9.98
N GLY A 145 -2.81 1.26 10.50
CA GLY A 145 -3.31 -0.02 9.98
C GLY A 145 -3.65 0.04 8.49
N ALA A 146 -4.39 1.06 8.06
CA ALA A 146 -4.73 1.26 6.64
C ALA A 146 -3.49 1.48 5.77
N THR A 147 -2.53 2.31 6.23
CA THR A 147 -1.28 2.57 5.50
C THR A 147 -0.40 1.32 5.39
N LEU A 148 -0.35 0.48 6.43
CA LEU A 148 0.42 -0.76 6.40
C LEU A 148 -0.16 -1.77 5.40
N VAL A 149 -1.49 -1.88 5.33
CA VAL A 149 -2.16 -2.72 4.31
C VAL A 149 -1.83 -2.22 2.90
N LEU A 150 -1.95 -0.91 2.66
CA LEU A 150 -1.60 -0.30 1.37
C LEU A 150 -0.12 -0.52 0.99
N ARG A 151 0.79 -0.45 1.97
CA ARG A 151 2.20 -0.74 1.75
C ARG A 151 2.39 -2.20 1.30
N GLY A 152 1.69 -3.14 1.93
CA GLY A 152 1.73 -4.57 1.54
C GLY A 152 1.29 -4.77 0.10
N THR A 153 0.15 -4.21 -0.29
CA THR A 153 -0.35 -4.32 -1.68
C THR A 153 0.59 -3.70 -2.69
N LEU A 154 1.15 -2.52 -2.39
CA LEU A 154 2.11 -1.86 -3.28
C LEU A 154 3.41 -2.66 -3.41
N GLN A 155 3.85 -3.31 -2.33
CA GLN A 155 5.04 -4.18 -2.37
C GLN A 155 4.81 -5.39 -3.27
N GLU A 156 3.63 -6.03 -3.19
CA GLU A 156 3.24 -7.12 -4.08
C GLU A 156 3.16 -6.67 -5.55
N ASP A 157 2.59 -5.50 -5.81
CA ASP A 157 2.52 -4.92 -7.16
C ASP A 157 3.90 -4.62 -7.72
N VAL A 158 4.82 -4.08 -6.91
CA VAL A 158 6.22 -3.85 -7.31
C VAL A 158 6.92 -5.16 -7.63
N GLU A 159 6.73 -6.21 -6.83
CA GLU A 159 7.35 -7.52 -7.11
C GLU A 159 6.78 -8.15 -8.40
N LYS A 160 5.47 -8.06 -8.61
CA LYS A 160 4.81 -8.56 -9.82
C LYS A 160 5.27 -7.80 -11.07
N THR A 161 5.34 -6.47 -10.99
CA THR A 161 5.80 -5.65 -12.12
C THR A 161 7.28 -5.90 -12.41
N ALA A 162 8.14 -6.06 -11.39
CA ALA A 162 9.53 -6.43 -11.58
C ALA A 162 9.69 -7.78 -12.29
N LYS A 163 8.92 -8.81 -11.90
CA LYS A 163 8.90 -10.12 -12.58
C LYS A 163 8.42 -10.01 -14.03
N SER A 164 7.39 -9.20 -14.30
CA SER A 164 6.93 -8.98 -15.67
C SER A 164 7.97 -8.26 -16.53
N GLN A 165 8.70 -7.31 -15.93
CA GLN A 165 9.73 -6.54 -16.60
C GLN A 165 10.92 -7.41 -17.02
N THR A 166 11.37 -8.34 -16.18
CA THR A 166 12.47 -9.26 -16.53
C THR A 166 12.08 -10.20 -17.66
N VAL A 167 10.84 -10.67 -17.69
CA VAL A 167 10.32 -11.50 -18.78
C VAL A 167 10.25 -10.72 -20.09
N GLU A 168 9.71 -9.50 -20.06
CA GLU A 168 9.63 -8.66 -21.28
C GLU A 168 11.01 -8.18 -21.74
N SER A 169 11.95 -7.92 -20.83
CA SER A 169 13.33 -7.58 -21.22
C SER A 169 14.03 -8.76 -21.90
N ALA A 170 13.88 -9.98 -21.37
CA ALA A 170 14.44 -11.18 -22.00
C ALA A 170 13.82 -11.43 -23.39
N LYS A 171 12.51 -11.25 -23.54
CA LYS A 171 11.84 -11.34 -24.86
C LYS A 171 12.32 -10.24 -25.82
N ALA A 172 12.54 -9.02 -25.34
CA ALA A 172 13.06 -7.94 -26.18
C ALA A 172 14.49 -8.22 -26.65
N GLU A 173 15.33 -8.78 -25.78
CA GLU A 173 16.68 -9.22 -26.10
C GLU A 173 16.68 -10.36 -27.13
N GLU A 174 15.82 -11.37 -26.96
CA GLU A 174 15.63 -12.44 -27.94
C GLU A 174 15.21 -11.89 -29.31
N ARG A 175 14.25 -10.95 -29.35
CA ARG A 175 13.81 -10.30 -30.58
C ARG A 175 14.91 -9.49 -31.25
N MET A 176 15.76 -8.83 -30.46
CA MET A 176 16.91 -8.07 -30.96
C MET A 176 17.92 -9.00 -31.64
N LEU A 177 18.29 -10.10 -30.99
CA LEU A 177 19.18 -11.11 -31.57
C LEU A 177 18.61 -11.72 -32.85
N ASN A 178 17.30 -11.99 -32.87
CA ASN A 178 16.65 -12.51 -34.07
C ASN A 178 16.61 -11.46 -35.21
N MET A 179 16.41 -10.17 -34.89
CA MET A 179 16.51 -9.09 -35.87
C MET A 179 17.93 -9.01 -36.46
N ASP A 180 18.97 -9.10 -35.64
CA ASP A 180 20.36 -9.10 -36.09
C ASP A 180 20.66 -10.30 -37.01
N PHE A 181 20.12 -11.47 -36.69
CA PHE A 181 20.22 -12.65 -37.55
C PHE A 181 19.52 -12.44 -38.92
N VAL A 182 18.27 -11.94 -38.91
CA VAL A 182 17.51 -11.71 -40.15
C VAL A 182 18.19 -10.64 -41.02
N THR A 183 18.68 -9.57 -40.42
CA THR A 183 19.39 -8.50 -41.15
C THR A 183 20.71 -8.99 -41.74
N ALA A 184 21.47 -9.83 -41.01
CA ALA A 184 22.67 -10.47 -41.54
C ALA A 184 22.34 -11.39 -42.73
N LYS A 185 21.29 -12.20 -42.63
CA LYS A 185 20.87 -13.09 -43.71
C LYS A 185 20.37 -12.33 -44.94
N ALA A 186 19.63 -11.24 -44.74
CA ALA A 186 19.19 -10.36 -45.82
C ALA A 186 20.38 -9.77 -46.59
N ARG A 187 21.43 -9.36 -45.88
CA ARG A 187 22.68 -8.86 -46.49
C ARG A 187 23.40 -9.95 -47.30
N GLU A 188 23.50 -11.15 -46.77
CA GLU A 188 24.11 -12.30 -47.47
C GLU A 188 23.36 -12.62 -48.77
N LEU A 189 22.03 -12.69 -48.72
CA LEU A 189 21.19 -12.96 -49.89
C LEU A 189 21.28 -11.82 -50.92
N SER A 190 21.31 -10.56 -50.48
CA SER A 190 21.53 -9.41 -51.36
C SER A 190 22.87 -9.52 -52.10
N ASN A 191 23.95 -9.83 -51.37
CA ASN A 191 25.27 -10.00 -51.96
C ASN A 191 25.30 -11.19 -52.93
N SER A 192 24.64 -12.30 -52.60
CA SER A 192 24.53 -13.47 -53.49
C SER A 192 23.74 -13.15 -54.76
N ARG A 193 22.65 -12.39 -54.63
CA ARG A 193 21.85 -11.90 -55.74
C ARG A 193 22.69 -11.01 -56.66
N GLU A 194 23.40 -10.03 -56.10
CA GLU A 194 24.26 -9.11 -56.87
C GLU A 194 25.34 -9.88 -57.65
N ARG A 195 25.98 -10.89 -57.03
CA ARG A 195 26.92 -11.78 -57.74
C ARG A 195 26.26 -12.52 -58.89
N SER A 196 25.07 -13.08 -58.68
CA SER A 196 24.34 -13.78 -59.75
C SER A 196 23.91 -12.84 -60.88
N GLU A 197 23.48 -11.62 -60.56
CA GLU A 197 23.14 -10.59 -61.54
C GLU A 197 24.38 -10.19 -62.35
N ALA A 198 25.54 -10.00 -61.72
CA ALA A 198 26.80 -9.75 -62.41
C ALA A 198 27.22 -10.92 -63.34
N GLN A 199 26.96 -12.17 -62.93
CA GLN A 199 27.17 -13.34 -63.78
C GLN A 199 26.22 -13.36 -65.00
N LEU A 200 24.96 -12.98 -64.83
CA LEU A 200 24.00 -12.90 -65.93
C LEU A 200 24.35 -11.78 -66.93
N VAL A 201 24.81 -10.63 -66.41
CA VAL A 201 25.28 -9.50 -67.23
C VAL A 201 26.55 -9.87 -68.01
N SER A 202 27.52 -10.55 -67.39
CA SER A 202 28.74 -10.98 -68.08
C SER A 202 28.47 -12.02 -69.18
N ARG A 203 27.44 -12.87 -69.00
CA ARG A 203 26.94 -13.82 -70.01
C ARG A 203 26.09 -13.18 -71.12
N LYS A 204 25.92 -11.85 -71.11
CA LYS A 204 25.10 -11.07 -72.07
C LYS A 204 23.64 -11.57 -72.17
N MET A 205 23.05 -11.93 -71.03
CA MET A 205 21.65 -12.36 -71.00
C MET A 205 20.71 -11.15 -71.13
N ASP A 206 19.79 -11.18 -72.08
CA ASP A 206 18.90 -10.06 -72.42
C ASP A 206 17.79 -9.87 -71.36
N LYS A 207 17.51 -8.63 -70.95
CA LYS A 207 16.52 -8.29 -69.91
C LYS A 207 15.09 -8.75 -70.27
N SER A 208 14.82 -8.97 -71.56
CA SER A 208 13.56 -9.47 -72.09
C SER A 208 13.20 -10.91 -71.69
N VAL A 209 14.17 -11.71 -71.23
CA VAL A 209 13.97 -13.13 -70.85
C VAL A 209 13.85 -13.32 -69.32
N THR A 210 13.65 -12.24 -68.57
CA THR A 210 13.39 -12.34 -67.12
C THR A 210 11.96 -12.80 -66.85
N HIS A 211 11.74 -13.57 -65.77
CA HIS A 211 10.39 -14.00 -65.36
C HIS A 211 9.43 -12.82 -65.21
N GLN A 212 9.89 -11.67 -64.72
CA GLN A 212 9.11 -10.44 -64.65
C GLN A 212 8.67 -9.94 -66.04
N ALA A 213 9.58 -9.91 -67.02
CA ALA A 213 9.26 -9.50 -68.39
C ALA A 213 8.30 -10.49 -69.07
N ILE A 214 8.46 -11.80 -68.81
CA ILE A 214 7.56 -12.85 -69.31
C ILE A 214 6.17 -12.74 -68.66
N VAL A 215 6.10 -12.47 -67.35
CA VAL A 215 4.83 -12.24 -66.64
C VAL A 215 4.15 -10.98 -67.15
N GLN A 216 4.87 -9.87 -67.32
CA GLN A 216 4.30 -8.64 -67.89
C GLN A 216 3.82 -8.85 -69.33
N LEU A 217 4.57 -9.58 -70.17
CA LEU A 217 4.11 -10.01 -71.49
C LEU A 217 2.83 -10.85 -71.37
N SER A 218 2.76 -11.80 -70.44
CA SER A 218 1.58 -12.65 -70.26
C SER A 218 0.37 -11.88 -69.73
N GLU A 219 0.56 -10.85 -68.91
CA GLU A 219 -0.50 -9.94 -68.44
C GLU A 219 -1.00 -9.04 -69.57
N VAL A 220 -0.11 -8.58 -70.44
CA VAL A 220 -0.46 -7.83 -71.67
C VAL A 220 -1.17 -8.72 -72.71
N PHE A 221 -0.81 -10.01 -72.80
CA PHE A 221 -1.49 -10.98 -73.67
C PHE A 221 -2.78 -11.56 -73.08
N ARG A 222 -3.05 -11.35 -71.78
CA ARG A 222 -4.24 -11.88 -71.08
C ARG A 222 -5.58 -11.41 -71.68
N PRO A 223 -5.75 -10.13 -72.08
CA PRO A 223 -6.95 -9.67 -72.79
C PRO A 223 -7.06 -10.27 -74.20
N PHE A 224 -5.92 -10.49 -74.88
CA PHE A 224 -5.86 -11.02 -76.24
C PHE A 224 -6.24 -12.51 -76.31
N PHE A 225 -5.84 -13.30 -75.30
CA PHE A 225 -6.21 -14.72 -75.21
C PHE A 225 -7.69 -14.91 -74.83
N PHE A 226 -8.27 -14.01 -74.02
CA PHE A 226 -9.70 -14.04 -73.70
C PHE A 226 -10.58 -13.59 -74.87
N ALA A 227 -10.13 -12.63 -75.70
CA ALA A 227 -10.86 -12.20 -76.90
C ALA A 227 -10.86 -13.25 -78.02
N SER A 228 -9.84 -14.11 -78.10
CA SER A 228 -9.75 -15.13 -79.15
C SER A 228 -10.60 -16.39 -78.90
N LEU A 229 -11.10 -16.63 -77.68
CA LEU A 229 -11.97 -17.77 -77.37
C LEU A 229 -13.46 -17.50 -77.59
N SER A 230 -13.88 -16.29 -77.94
CA SER A 230 -15.30 -15.92 -78.10
C SER A 230 -15.74 -15.62 -79.55
N SER A 231 -14.98 -15.97 -80.58
CA SER A 231 -15.41 -15.79 -81.98
C SER A 231 -15.21 -17.04 -82.86
N PRO A 232 -16.26 -17.52 -83.57
CA PRO A 232 -16.20 -18.74 -84.37
C PRO A 232 -15.76 -18.48 -85.81
N TRP A 233 -14.67 -19.11 -86.26
CA TRP A 233 -14.33 -19.14 -87.69
C TRP A 233 -13.99 -20.55 -88.18
N LYS A 234 -14.83 -20.99 -89.13
CA LYS A 234 -14.58 -22.07 -90.09
C LYS A 234 -13.57 -21.58 -91.14
N GLN A 235 -12.82 -22.57 -91.65
CA GLN A 235 -12.05 -22.62 -92.90
C GLN A 235 -10.55 -22.19 -92.89
N LYS A 236 -9.75 -23.26 -93.09
CA LYS A 236 -8.32 -23.47 -93.41
C LYS A 236 -7.76 -22.58 -94.55
N PRO A 237 -6.41 -22.41 -94.71
CA PRO A 237 -5.45 -23.53 -94.78
C PRO A 237 -4.04 -23.37 -94.18
N HIS A 238 -3.45 -24.55 -93.93
CA HIS A 238 -2.03 -24.93 -93.83
C HIS A 238 -1.02 -23.96 -93.19
N ILE A 239 -0.40 -24.38 -92.07
CA ILE A 239 1.05 -24.42 -91.81
C ILE A 239 1.32 -24.93 -90.37
N CYS A 240 2.33 -25.79 -90.26
CA CYS A 240 3.23 -26.10 -89.13
C CYS A 240 2.78 -25.82 -87.68
N CYS A 241 2.75 -26.88 -86.85
CA CYS A 241 3.32 -26.93 -85.48
C CYS A 241 2.93 -28.25 -84.78
N ARG A 242 3.38 -29.40 -85.29
CA ARG A 242 3.53 -30.61 -84.47
C ARG A 242 4.93 -30.58 -83.86
N GLY A 243 5.07 -29.97 -82.68
CA GLY A 243 6.34 -29.99 -81.95
C GLY A 243 6.40 -29.09 -80.72
N PHE A 244 5.70 -27.95 -80.73
CA PHE A 244 5.91 -26.92 -79.69
C PHE A 244 5.05 -27.07 -78.42
N LYS A 245 4.04 -27.96 -78.42
CA LYS A 245 3.13 -28.13 -77.26
C LYS A 245 3.64 -29.06 -76.15
N ARG A 246 4.75 -29.80 -76.34
CA ARG A 246 5.30 -30.69 -75.31
C ARG A 246 6.49 -30.15 -74.52
N VAL A 247 7.23 -29.17 -75.04
CA VAL A 247 8.46 -28.67 -74.38
C VAL A 247 8.16 -27.53 -73.38
N ILE A 248 7.19 -26.66 -73.67
CA ILE A 248 6.83 -25.54 -72.78
C ILE A 248 6.12 -26.01 -71.50
N LEU A 249 5.40 -27.13 -71.55
CA LEU A 249 4.72 -27.68 -70.37
C LEU A 249 5.63 -28.52 -69.45
N PHE A 250 6.83 -28.90 -69.89
CA PHE A 250 7.76 -29.71 -69.08
C PHE A 250 8.81 -28.87 -68.36
N PHE A 251 9.30 -27.78 -68.95
CA PHE A 251 10.34 -26.96 -68.33
C PHE A 251 9.82 -26.05 -67.20
N SER A 252 8.55 -25.64 -67.21
CA SER A 252 8.00 -24.72 -66.20
C SER A 252 7.41 -25.41 -64.96
N LEU A 253 7.22 -26.72 -64.97
CA LEU A 253 6.62 -27.44 -63.82
C LEU A 253 7.67 -28.02 -62.87
N GLN A 254 8.86 -28.37 -63.36
CA GLN A 254 9.92 -28.97 -62.55
C GLN A 254 10.68 -27.92 -61.72
N GLU A 255 10.96 -26.74 -62.28
CA GLU A 255 11.60 -25.63 -61.54
C GLU A 255 10.64 -24.91 -60.60
N VAL A 256 9.37 -24.73 -60.99
CA VAL A 256 8.35 -24.13 -60.09
C VAL A 256 7.99 -25.08 -58.95
N GLY A 257 8.02 -26.40 -59.19
CA GLY A 257 7.89 -27.41 -58.13
C GLY A 257 9.02 -27.35 -57.10
N ALA A 258 10.27 -27.24 -57.56
CA ALA A 258 11.45 -27.11 -56.71
C ALA A 258 11.44 -25.81 -55.90
N LEU A 259 11.18 -24.66 -56.55
CA LEU A 259 11.08 -23.36 -55.89
C LEU A 259 9.94 -23.33 -54.86
N LYS A 260 8.80 -23.96 -55.17
CA LYS A 260 7.65 -24.05 -54.26
C LYS A 260 7.95 -24.95 -53.06
N SER A 261 8.71 -26.03 -53.23
CA SER A 261 9.16 -26.88 -52.11
C SER A 261 10.18 -26.19 -51.18
N GLU A 262 10.91 -25.18 -51.66
CA GLU A 262 11.82 -24.37 -50.85
C GLU A 262 11.14 -23.15 -50.19
N ILE A 263 10.17 -22.53 -50.86
CA ILE A 263 9.47 -21.33 -50.36
C ILE A 263 8.43 -21.68 -49.28
N ILE A 264 7.78 -22.84 -49.34
CA ILE A 264 6.78 -23.26 -48.34
C ILE A 264 7.37 -23.37 -46.91
N PRO A 265 8.53 -24.01 -46.67
CA PRO A 265 9.13 -24.06 -45.34
C PRO A 265 9.65 -22.69 -44.86
N LEU A 266 10.09 -21.81 -45.77
CA LEU A 266 10.46 -20.42 -45.44
C LEU A 266 9.23 -19.60 -45.04
N LYS A 267 8.10 -19.75 -45.73
CA LYS A 267 6.84 -19.09 -45.40
C LYS A 267 6.29 -19.53 -44.04
N LYS A 268 6.34 -20.84 -43.73
CA LYS A 268 5.99 -21.36 -42.39
C LYS A 268 6.92 -20.87 -41.28
N LYS A 269 8.21 -20.67 -41.57
CA LYS A 269 9.18 -20.08 -40.62
C LYS A 269 8.98 -18.58 -40.42
N LEU A 270 8.37 -17.89 -41.39
CA LEU A 270 8.12 -16.45 -41.35
C LEU A 270 6.71 -16.09 -40.84
N GLU A 271 5.78 -17.04 -40.80
CA GLU A 271 4.41 -16.85 -40.28
C GLU A 271 4.35 -16.29 -38.84
N PRO A 272 5.20 -16.72 -37.89
CA PRO A 272 5.24 -16.12 -36.54
C PRO A 272 5.75 -14.67 -36.51
N TYR A 273 6.41 -14.19 -37.57
CA TYR A 273 7.02 -12.86 -37.66
C TYR A 273 6.14 -11.83 -38.39
N MET A 274 5.05 -12.27 -39.03
CA MET A 274 4.10 -11.39 -39.73
C MET A 274 3.06 -10.74 -38.79
N ASP A 275 3.02 -11.14 -37.52
CA ASP A 275 2.23 -10.47 -36.46
C ASP A 275 2.90 -9.18 -35.94
N LEU A 276 4.09 -8.84 -36.44
CA LEU A 276 4.81 -7.59 -36.13
C LEU A 276 4.34 -6.40 -36.98
N SER A 277 3.04 -6.32 -37.27
CA SER A 277 2.45 -5.06 -37.72
C SER A 277 2.50 -4.05 -36.56
N PRO A 278 2.91 -2.79 -36.78
CA PRO A 278 2.84 -1.74 -35.76
C PRO A 278 1.39 -1.25 -35.63
N VAL A 279 0.46 -2.12 -35.23
CA VAL A 279 -0.94 -1.75 -34.98
C VAL A 279 -1.42 -2.42 -33.69
N ARG A 280 -0.76 -2.10 -32.56
CA ARG A 280 -1.32 -2.32 -31.22
C ARG A 280 -0.63 -1.52 -30.10
N TRP A 281 -0.15 -0.31 -30.39
CA TRP A 281 0.31 0.65 -29.36
C TRP A 281 -0.78 1.62 -28.87
N LEU A 282 -2.06 1.37 -29.19
CA LEU A 282 -3.20 2.18 -28.74
C LEU A 282 -4.22 1.44 -27.85
N CYS A 283 -3.84 0.33 -27.21
CA CYS A 283 -4.71 -0.34 -26.21
C CYS A 283 -4.21 -0.32 -24.76
N SER A 284 -3.03 0.25 -24.47
CA SER A 284 -2.57 0.43 -23.07
C SER A 284 -2.77 1.85 -22.52
N PHE A 285 -3.30 2.78 -23.32
CA PHE A 285 -3.61 4.14 -22.86
C PHE A 285 -5.05 4.31 -22.32
N SER A 286 -5.88 3.28 -22.40
CA SER A 286 -7.27 3.29 -21.90
C SER A 286 -7.38 3.01 -20.40
N HIS A 287 -6.29 2.67 -19.70
CA HIS A 287 -6.26 2.64 -18.22
C HIS A 287 -5.68 3.90 -17.57
N PHE A 288 -4.94 4.74 -18.30
CA PHE A 288 -4.43 6.00 -17.75
C PHE A 288 -5.44 7.17 -17.85
N LYS A 289 -6.40 7.11 -18.79
CA LYS A 289 -7.51 8.08 -18.84
C LYS A 289 -8.55 7.92 -17.73
N LYS A 290 -8.60 6.76 -17.04
CA LYS A 290 -9.55 6.54 -15.93
C LYS A 290 -9.06 7.08 -14.59
N VAL A 291 -7.74 7.28 -14.45
CA VAL A 291 -7.15 7.92 -13.26
C VAL A 291 -7.20 9.46 -13.37
N SER A 292 -7.10 10.02 -14.58
CA SER A 292 -7.23 11.48 -14.79
C SER A 292 -8.67 12.00 -14.67
N SER A 293 -9.68 11.20 -15.05
CA SER A 293 -11.10 11.55 -14.85
C SER A 293 -11.55 11.53 -13.38
N HIS A 294 -10.91 10.73 -12.53
CA HIS A 294 -11.17 10.75 -11.09
C HIS A 294 -10.41 11.89 -10.37
N PHE A 295 -9.23 12.29 -10.85
CA PHE A 295 -8.47 13.40 -10.28
C PHE A 295 -9.05 14.79 -10.64
N LEU A 296 -9.61 14.95 -11.84
CA LEU A 296 -10.30 16.18 -12.25
C LEU A 296 -11.71 16.34 -11.64
N SER A 297 -12.29 15.25 -11.12
CA SER A 297 -13.54 15.29 -10.34
C SER A 297 -13.34 15.79 -8.89
N TYR A 298 -12.11 15.77 -8.36
CA TYR A 298 -11.80 16.23 -7.01
C TYR A 298 -11.29 17.68 -6.94
N LEU A 299 -10.95 18.30 -8.07
CA LEU A 299 -10.42 19.68 -8.13
C LEU A 299 -11.40 20.72 -8.72
N LEU A 300 -12.63 20.33 -9.05
CA LEU A 300 -13.67 21.24 -9.57
C LEU A 300 -15.03 21.13 -8.86
N LYS A 301 -15.06 20.59 -7.64
CA LYS A 301 -16.20 20.75 -6.71
C LYS A 301 -15.77 21.64 -5.56
N ASP A 302 -15.70 22.94 -5.84
CA ASP A 302 -16.04 23.97 -4.86
C ASP A 302 -16.46 25.24 -5.60
N PRO A 303 -17.74 25.34 -5.97
CA PRO A 303 -18.43 26.61 -6.00
C PRO A 303 -19.37 26.65 -4.79
N CYS A 304 -18.99 27.43 -3.80
CA CYS A 304 -19.85 28.40 -3.11
C CYS A 304 -21.10 27.88 -2.34
N ILE A 305 -21.22 28.38 -1.09
CA ILE A 305 -22.42 29.00 -0.46
C ILE A 305 -22.91 28.35 0.85
N CYS A 306 -22.80 29.18 1.91
CA CYS A 306 -23.66 29.37 3.08
C CYS A 306 -23.89 28.24 4.09
N LEU A 307 -23.31 28.39 5.28
CA LEU A 307 -23.91 29.10 6.43
C LEU A 307 -22.81 29.57 7.40
#